data_AF-A0A2V6MPW4-F1
#
_entry.id   AF-A0A2V6MPW4-F1
#
_cell.length_a   1.000
_cell.length_b   1.000
_cell.length_c   1.000
_cell.angle_alpha   90.00
_cell.angle_beta   90.00
_cell.angle_gamma   90.00
#
_symmetry.space_group_name_H-M   'P 1'
#
loop_
_entity.id
_entity.type
_entity.pdbx_description
1 polymer ?
#
loop_
_entity_poly.entity_id
_entity_poly.type
_entity_poly.pdbx_seq_one_letter_code
_entity_poly.pdbx_strand_id
1 'polypeptide(L)'
;MNDAELTRALERGEIDNEAFHHASHLRVAWVYLSESGSVDEAADKMRDTLRRFAASAGKLEKYHETITLFWVRFLGRGYATNSVKTLEELVQTNPQLLEKRFPLAYYSAERLFSDHARTAWVEPDLKPLSFDATAPCSSNSPGDTPDRTLPR
;
A
#
# COMPACT_ATOMS: atom_id res chain seq x y z
N MET A 1 15.22 -17.93 1.82
CA MET A 1 15.40 -16.60 2.43
C MET A 1 14.08 -16.18 3.06
N ASN A 2 14.02 -16.13 4.39
CA ASN A 2 12.88 -15.60 5.13
C ASN A 2 12.81 -14.06 5.01
N ASP A 3 11.78 -13.43 5.58
CA ASP A 3 11.51 -11.99 5.42
C ASP A 3 12.59 -11.12 6.05
N ALA A 4 13.09 -11.51 7.23
CA ALA A 4 14.17 -10.80 7.92
C ALA A 4 15.49 -10.92 7.14
N GLU A 5 15.83 -12.11 6.65
CA GLU A 5 17.02 -12.32 5.81
C GLU A 5 16.97 -11.49 4.52
N LEU A 6 15.80 -11.43 3.87
CA LEU A 6 15.58 -10.58 2.69
C LEU A 6 15.78 -9.11 3.01
N THR A 7 15.21 -8.64 4.12
CA THR A 7 15.33 -7.25 4.56
C THR A 7 16.79 -6.89 4.83
N ARG A 8 17.52 -7.74 5.54
CA ARG A 8 18.94 -7.51 5.85
C ARG A 8 19.82 -7.57 4.60
N ALA A 9 19.54 -8.48 3.66
CA ALA A 9 20.26 -8.56 2.38
C ALA A 9 20.00 -7.30 1.53
N LEU A 10 18.76 -6.79 1.50
CA LEU A 10 18.45 -5.54 0.80
C LEU A 10 19.20 -4.35 1.39
N GLU A 11 19.23 -4.24 2.72
CA GLU A 11 19.94 -3.16 3.43
C GLU A 11 21.46 -3.17 3.17
N ARG A 12 22.03 -4.36 2.94
CA ARG A 12 23.45 -4.55 2.58
C ARG A 12 23.72 -4.37 1.07
N GLY A 13 22.68 -4.19 0.25
CA GLY A 13 22.83 -4.07 -1.21
C GLY A 13 23.15 -5.40 -1.90
N GLU A 14 22.80 -6.53 -1.30
CA GLU A 14 23.08 -7.88 -1.81
C GLU A 14 21.94 -8.43 -2.69
N ILE A 15 20.90 -7.63 -2.91
CA ILE A 15 19.74 -8.00 -3.72
C ILE A 15 19.89 -7.42 -5.12
N ASP A 16 19.66 -8.25 -6.13
CA ASP A 16 19.54 -7.77 -7.51
C ASP A 16 18.24 -6.96 -7.68
N ASN A 17 18.34 -5.81 -8.34
CA ASN A 17 17.20 -4.98 -8.72
C ASN A 17 16.17 -5.75 -9.56
N GLU A 18 16.62 -6.67 -10.42
CA GLU A 18 15.71 -7.47 -11.25
C GLU A 18 14.94 -8.51 -10.43
N ALA A 19 15.52 -9.01 -9.33
CA ALA A 19 14.89 -9.97 -8.43
C ALA A 19 13.99 -9.30 -7.37
N PHE A 20 14.08 -7.97 -7.20
CA PHE A 20 13.32 -7.24 -6.18
C PHE A 20 11.94 -6.81 -6.70
N HIS A 21 11.01 -7.76 -6.68
CA HIS A 21 9.62 -7.55 -7.14
C HIS A 21 8.69 -7.01 -6.04
N HIS A 22 7.44 -6.75 -6.41
CA HIS A 22 6.42 -6.18 -5.52
C HIS A 22 6.21 -6.97 -4.22
N ALA A 23 6.09 -8.30 -4.31
CA ALA A 23 5.97 -9.13 -3.11
C ALA A 23 7.17 -8.96 -2.15
N SER A 24 8.38 -8.78 -2.68
CA SER A 24 9.58 -8.50 -1.88
C SER A 24 9.47 -7.16 -1.13
N HIS A 25 8.86 -6.13 -1.75
CA HIS A 25 8.62 -4.84 -1.09
C HIS A 25 7.65 -4.99 0.08
N LEU A 26 6.57 -5.78 -0.08
CA LEU A 26 5.60 -6.03 0.99
C LEU A 26 6.25 -6.76 2.19
N ARG A 27 7.09 -7.76 1.91
CA ARG A 27 7.84 -8.51 2.94
C ARG A 27 8.76 -7.58 3.75
N VAL A 28 9.51 -6.73 3.07
CA VAL A 28 10.40 -5.74 3.72
C VAL A 28 9.60 -4.72 4.52
N ALA A 29 8.50 -4.20 3.97
CA ALA A 29 7.64 -3.27 4.68
C ALA A 29 7.02 -3.91 5.95
N TRP A 30 6.63 -5.18 5.88
CA TRP A 30 6.12 -5.93 7.04
C TRP A 30 7.16 -6.07 8.15
N VAL A 31 8.40 -6.42 7.81
CA VAL A 31 9.51 -6.47 8.77
C VAL A 31 9.73 -5.09 9.39
N TYR A 32 9.78 -4.02 8.60
CA TYR A 32 9.94 -2.67 9.13
C TYR A 32 8.79 -2.26 10.05
N LEU A 33 7.55 -2.62 9.75
CA LEU A 33 6.43 -2.38 10.65
C LEU A 33 6.58 -3.13 11.98
N SER A 34 7.08 -4.37 11.95
CA SER A 34 7.28 -5.18 13.15
C SER A 34 8.44 -4.71 14.05
N GLU A 35 9.44 -4.05 13.46
CA GLU A 35 10.65 -3.59 14.14
C GLU A 35 10.64 -2.09 14.51
N SER A 36 9.59 -1.36 14.13
CA SER A 36 9.49 0.09 14.37
C SER A 36 8.45 0.40 15.44
N GLY A 37 8.64 1.49 16.17
CA GLY A 37 7.70 1.96 17.18
C GLY A 37 6.46 2.64 16.59
N SER A 38 6.51 3.03 15.32
CA SER A 38 5.38 3.64 14.60
C SER A 38 5.38 3.31 13.09
N VAL A 39 4.23 3.55 12.46
CA VAL A 39 4.09 3.43 10.99
C VAL A 39 4.97 4.45 10.27
N ASP A 40 5.13 5.65 10.82
CA ASP A 40 5.96 6.70 10.22
C ASP A 40 7.46 6.32 10.25
N GLU A 41 7.94 5.75 11.36
CA GLU A 41 9.30 5.22 11.44
C GLU A 41 9.55 4.09 10.42
N ALA A 42 8.59 3.17 10.25
CA ALA A 42 8.68 2.12 9.25
C ALA A 42 8.69 2.71 7.82
N ALA A 43 7.91 3.77 7.59
CA ALA A 43 7.82 4.44 6.30
C ALA A 43 9.11 5.19 5.96
N ASP A 44 9.74 5.85 6.93
CA ASP A 44 11.05 6.49 6.77
C ASP A 44 12.15 5.46 6.47
N LYS A 45 12.18 4.33 7.20
CA LYS A 45 13.11 3.22 6.90
C LYS A 45 12.92 2.68 5.48
N MET A 46 11.67 2.48 5.06
CA MET A 46 11.36 1.99 3.72
C MET A 46 11.77 3.00 2.63
N ARG A 47 11.49 4.29 2.83
CA ARG A 47 11.92 5.38 1.94
C ARG A 47 13.44 5.34 1.76
N ASP A 48 14.19 5.35 2.85
CA ASP A 48 15.65 5.45 2.81
C ASP A 48 16.29 4.20 2.21
N THR A 49 15.77 3.02 2.52
CA THR A 49 16.24 1.76 1.93
C THR A 49 15.98 1.72 0.43
N LEU A 50 14.78 2.03 -0.05
CA LEU A 50 14.47 2.00 -1.48
C LEU A 50 15.19 3.09 -2.27
N ARG A 51 15.39 4.28 -1.70
CA ARG A 51 16.19 5.35 -2.34
C ARG A 51 17.64 4.92 -2.51
N ARG A 52 18.25 4.34 -1.48
CA ARG A 52 19.63 3.80 -1.56
C ARG A 52 19.73 2.65 -2.57
N PHE A 53 18.74 1.76 -2.57
CA PHE A 53 18.67 0.63 -3.50
C PHE A 53 18.54 1.07 -4.96
N ALA A 54 17.68 2.06 -5.23
CA ALA A 54 17.54 2.62 -6.58
C ALA A 54 18.80 3.38 -7.00
N ALA A 55 19.42 4.12 -6.07
CA ALA A 55 20.65 4.87 -6.34
C ALA A 55 21.86 3.96 -6.62
N SER A 56 22.02 2.84 -5.90
CA SER A 56 23.12 1.90 -6.15
C SER A 56 23.06 1.26 -7.53
N ALA A 57 21.87 1.17 -8.13
CA ALA A 57 21.67 0.73 -9.50
C ALA A 57 21.68 1.85 -10.55
N GLY A 58 21.93 3.10 -10.14
CA GLY A 58 21.85 4.28 -11.01
C GLY A 58 20.45 4.55 -11.57
N LYS A 59 19.40 4.06 -10.89
CA LYS A 59 17.99 4.05 -11.34
C LYS A 59 17.07 4.78 -10.37
N LEU A 60 17.49 5.95 -9.86
CA LEU A 60 16.72 6.73 -8.88
C LEU A 60 15.33 7.15 -9.42
N GLU A 61 15.17 7.22 -10.74
CA GLU A 61 13.89 7.43 -11.42
C GLU A 61 12.85 6.33 -11.18
N LYS A 62 13.27 5.15 -10.71
CA LYS A 62 12.33 4.07 -10.34
C LYS A 62 11.71 4.25 -8.95
N TYR A 63 12.30 5.08 -8.10
CA TYR A 63 11.72 5.37 -6.78
C TYR A 63 10.43 6.19 -6.91
N HIS A 64 9.42 5.88 -6.11
CA HIS A 64 8.16 6.61 -6.13
C HIS A 64 7.63 6.81 -4.71
N GLU A 65 7.72 8.04 -4.22
CA GLU A 65 7.40 8.40 -2.83
C GLU A 65 5.99 7.96 -2.43
N THR A 66 4.96 8.40 -3.14
CA THR A 66 3.57 8.12 -2.77
C THR A 66 3.25 6.63 -2.80
N ILE A 67 3.70 5.87 -3.81
CA ILE A 67 3.47 4.42 -3.86
C ILE A 67 4.18 3.70 -2.71
N THR A 68 5.43 4.06 -2.41
CA THR A 68 6.17 3.46 -1.29
C THR A 68 5.44 3.67 0.03
N LEU A 69 5.07 4.92 0.33
CA LEU A 69 4.39 5.25 1.59
C LEU A 69 2.97 4.69 1.65
N PHE A 70 2.28 4.60 0.50
CA PHE A 70 0.96 3.98 0.42
C PHE A 70 1.01 2.55 0.94
N TRP A 71 1.95 1.74 0.47
CA TRP A 71 2.05 0.34 0.90
C TRP A 71 2.38 0.20 2.38
N VAL A 72 3.33 0.99 2.90
CA VAL A 72 3.67 0.94 4.33
C VAL A 72 2.48 1.35 5.20
N ARG A 73 1.80 2.45 4.85
CA ARG A 73 0.62 2.92 5.60
C ARG A 73 -0.56 1.97 5.49
N PHE A 74 -0.76 1.36 4.32
CA PHE A 74 -1.81 0.38 4.13
C PHE A 74 -1.52 -0.87 4.97
N LEU A 75 -0.33 -1.46 4.89
CA LEU A 75 0.06 -2.60 5.73
C LEU A 75 0.02 -2.28 7.22
N GLY A 76 0.46 -1.07 7.61
CA GLY A 76 0.51 -0.64 9.02
C GLY A 76 -0.87 -0.59 9.69
N ARG A 77 -1.93 -0.32 8.93
CA ARG A 77 -3.30 -0.41 9.48
C ARG A 77 -3.72 -1.85 9.72
N GLY A 78 -3.30 -2.79 8.88
CA GLY A 78 -3.58 -4.22 9.06
C GLY A 78 -2.84 -4.75 10.27
N TYR A 79 -1.58 -4.34 10.41
CA TYR A 79 -0.74 -4.61 11.57
C TYR A 79 -1.38 -4.10 12.88
N ALA A 80 -1.94 -2.87 12.87
CA ALA A 80 -2.55 -2.26 14.06
C ALA A 80 -3.81 -2.98 14.58
N THR A 81 -4.50 -3.77 13.75
CA THR A 81 -5.69 -4.52 14.19
C THR A 81 -5.39 -5.70 15.12
N ASN A 82 -4.11 -6.09 15.29
CA ASN A 82 -3.64 -7.24 16.09
C ASN A 82 -4.27 -8.61 15.73
N SER A 83 -5.16 -8.68 14.74
CA SER A 83 -5.80 -9.91 14.29
C SER A 83 -4.97 -10.68 13.26
N VAL A 84 -3.93 -10.05 12.72
CA VAL A 84 -3.06 -10.60 11.68
C VAL A 84 -1.62 -10.59 12.20
N LYS A 85 -0.99 -11.77 12.26
CA LYS A 85 0.35 -11.95 12.82
C LYS A 85 1.43 -12.05 11.75
N THR A 86 1.05 -12.41 10.52
CA THR A 86 1.97 -12.58 9.40
C THR A 86 1.48 -11.87 8.15
N LEU A 87 2.40 -11.57 7.24
CA LEU A 87 2.05 -11.00 5.94
C LEU A 87 1.19 -11.98 5.14
N GLU A 88 1.46 -13.28 5.25
CA GLU A 88 0.71 -14.33 4.56
C GLU A 88 -0.78 -14.32 4.96
N GLU A 89 -1.07 -14.22 6.26
CA GLU A 89 -2.45 -14.11 6.77
C GLU A 89 -3.14 -12.84 6.22
N LEU A 90 -2.41 -11.72 6.13
CA LEU A 90 -2.94 -10.48 5.57
C LEU A 90 -3.26 -10.64 4.08
N VAL A 91 -2.36 -11.25 3.32
CA VAL A 91 -2.52 -11.47 1.88
C VAL A 91 -3.62 -12.47 1.59
N GLN A 92 -3.80 -13.50 2.42
CA GLN A 92 -4.90 -14.47 2.29
C GLN A 92 -6.26 -13.80 2.44
N THR A 93 -6.39 -12.87 3.38
CA THR A 93 -7.63 -12.11 3.61
C THR A 93 -7.78 -10.92 2.64
N ASN A 94 -6.69 -10.44 2.04
CA ASN A 94 -6.65 -9.29 1.14
C ASN A 94 -5.77 -9.58 -0.10
N PRO A 95 -6.17 -10.48 -1.01
CA PRO A 95 -5.33 -10.92 -2.14
C PRO A 95 -4.93 -9.78 -3.08
N GLN A 96 -5.74 -8.72 -3.16
CA GLN A 96 -5.46 -7.47 -3.87
C GLN A 96 -4.13 -6.80 -3.47
N LEU A 97 -3.57 -7.12 -2.29
CA LEU A 97 -2.24 -6.65 -1.90
C LEU A 97 -1.15 -7.09 -2.87
N LEU A 98 -1.31 -8.22 -3.57
CA LEU A 98 -0.36 -8.69 -4.58
C LEU A 98 -0.49 -7.93 -5.92
N GLU A 99 -1.54 -7.15 -6.10
CA GLU A 99 -1.75 -6.37 -7.32
C GLU A 99 -1.00 -5.03 -7.24
N LYS A 100 0.06 -4.89 -8.04
CA LYS A 100 0.86 -3.65 -8.11
C LYS A 100 0.05 -2.38 -8.42
N ARG A 101 -1.11 -2.55 -9.06
CA ARG A 101 -2.01 -1.46 -9.46
C ARG A 101 -3.06 -1.12 -8.40
N PHE A 102 -3.11 -1.84 -7.28
CA PHE A 102 -4.05 -1.61 -6.18
C PHE A 102 -4.09 -0.15 -5.67
N PRO A 103 -2.99 0.64 -5.66
CA PRO A 103 -3.08 2.07 -5.32
C PRO A 103 -4.10 2.84 -6.18
N LEU A 104 -4.35 2.45 -7.43
CA LEU A 104 -5.36 3.09 -8.30
C LEU A 104 -6.80 2.89 -7.84
N ALA A 105 -7.05 2.04 -6.84
CA ALA A 105 -8.35 1.99 -6.16
C ALA A 105 -8.55 3.16 -5.18
N TYR A 106 -7.48 3.89 -4.85
CA TYR A 106 -7.48 5.04 -3.93
C TYR A 106 -7.11 6.35 -4.61
N TYR A 107 -6.32 6.27 -5.68
CA TYR A 107 -5.85 7.43 -6.44
C TYR A 107 -6.38 7.43 -7.86
N SER A 108 -6.74 8.60 -8.37
CA SER A 108 -6.82 8.81 -9.81
C SER A 108 -5.44 8.60 -10.45
N ALA A 109 -5.42 8.16 -11.71
CA ALA A 109 -4.16 7.98 -12.43
C ALA A 109 -3.38 9.31 -12.57
N GLU A 110 -4.11 10.41 -12.78
CA GLU A 110 -3.54 11.76 -12.87
C GLU A 110 -2.82 12.15 -11.57
N ARG A 111 -3.45 11.93 -10.41
CA ARG A 111 -2.82 12.24 -9.13
C ARG A 111 -1.63 11.32 -8.85
N LEU A 112 -1.82 10.00 -9.00
CA LEU A 112 -0.80 9.02 -8.60
C LEU A 112 0.48 9.15 -9.42
N PHE A 113 0.36 9.41 -10.73
CA PHE A 113 1.51 9.47 -11.64
C PHE A 113 2.01 10.91 -11.90
N SER A 114 1.60 11.87 -11.07
CA SER A 114 2.14 13.24 -11.11
C SER A 114 3.59 13.28 -10.59
N ASP A 115 4.38 14.26 -11.09
CA ASP A 115 5.75 14.50 -10.61
C ASP A 115 5.80 14.77 -9.10
N HIS A 116 4.76 15.42 -8.58
CA HIS A 116 4.63 15.69 -7.16
C HIS A 116 4.44 14.40 -6.36
N ALA A 117 3.55 13.49 -6.79
CA ALA A 117 3.34 12.21 -6.12
C ALA A 117 4.58 11.29 -6.16
N ARG A 118 5.43 11.46 -7.18
CA ARG A 118 6.69 10.71 -7.29
C ARG A 118 7.74 11.16 -6.27
N THR A 119 7.70 12.42 -5.85
CA THR A 119 8.73 13.07 -5.01
C THR A 119 8.29 13.40 -3.59
N ALA A 120 6.98 13.54 -3.37
CA ALA A 120 6.35 13.86 -2.08
C ALA A 120 5.10 12.99 -1.87
N TRP A 121 4.70 12.81 -0.61
CA TRP A 121 3.41 12.21 -0.29
C TRP A 121 2.27 13.11 -0.76
N VAL A 122 1.31 12.52 -1.48
CA VAL A 122 0.01 13.14 -1.73
C VAL A 122 -1.09 12.24 -1.17
N GLU A 123 -2.12 12.82 -0.58
CA GLU A 123 -3.27 12.06 -0.10
C GLU A 123 -4.10 11.49 -1.27
N PRO A 124 -4.74 10.31 -1.11
CA PRO A 124 -5.63 9.77 -2.14
C PRO A 124 -6.86 10.65 -2.37
N ASP A 125 -7.32 10.71 -3.62
CA ASP A 125 -8.46 11.53 -4.07
C ASP A 125 -9.74 10.75 -4.36
N LEU A 126 -9.68 9.43 -4.52
CA LEU A 126 -10.89 8.64 -4.81
C LEU A 126 -11.56 8.13 -3.54
N LYS A 127 -10.77 7.64 -2.59
CA LYS A 127 -11.25 7.18 -1.28
C LYS A 127 -10.16 7.30 -0.22
N PRO A 128 -10.49 7.54 1.05
CA PRO A 128 -9.51 7.58 2.11
C PRO A 128 -8.81 6.22 2.20
N LEU A 129 -7.56 6.22 2.67
CA LEU A 129 -6.97 4.99 3.17
C LEU A 129 -7.82 4.57 4.37
N SER A 130 -8.50 3.43 4.29
CA SER A 130 -9.19 2.76 5.40
C SER A 130 -9.24 1.26 5.11
N PHE A 131 -9.15 0.44 6.16
CA PHE A 131 -9.63 -0.95 6.12
C PHE A 131 -11.11 -0.92 6.48
N ASP A 132 -11.93 -0.19 5.74
CA ASP A 132 -13.36 -0.42 5.90
C ASP A 132 -13.68 -1.73 5.21
N ALA A 133 -13.87 -2.76 6.03
CA ALA A 133 -14.51 -4.02 5.65
C ALA A 133 -16.00 -3.78 5.37
N THR A 134 -16.35 -2.80 4.54
CA THR A 134 -17.64 -2.61 3.86
C THR A 134 -17.63 -1.25 3.16
N ALA A 135 -17.28 -1.25 1.89
CA ALA A 135 -17.85 -0.29 0.96
C ALA A 135 -18.62 -1.10 -0.10
N PRO A 136 -19.93 -1.37 0.09
CA PRO A 136 -20.75 -1.69 -1.06
C PRO A 136 -20.70 -0.47 -1.99
N CYS A 137 -20.36 -0.73 -3.25
CA CYS A 137 -20.51 0.25 -4.32
C CYS A 137 -21.90 0.88 -4.20
N SER A 138 -21.96 2.17 -3.86
CA SER A 138 -23.19 2.94 -3.97
C SER A 138 -23.40 3.24 -5.44
N SER A 139 -24.03 2.31 -6.15
CA SER A 139 -24.71 2.61 -7.40
C SER A 139 -25.98 3.38 -7.06
N ASN A 140 -26.02 4.65 -7.48
CA ASN A 140 -27.22 5.47 -7.53
C ASN A 140 -28.40 4.71 -8.18
N SER A 141 -29.58 4.79 -7.55
CA SER A 141 -30.87 4.98 -8.24
C SER A 141 -31.91 5.46 -7.21
N PRO A 142 -32.45 6.69 -7.33
CA PRO A 142 -33.70 7.04 -6.67
C PRO A 142 -34.83 6.47 -7.53
N GLY A 143 -35.23 5.23 -7.24
CA GLY A 143 -36.41 4.60 -7.82
C GLY A 143 -37.65 4.94 -7.01
N ASP A 144 -38.51 5.78 -7.59
CA ASP A 144 -39.95 5.94 -7.40
C ASP A 144 -40.58 5.55 -6.05
N THR A 145 -41.06 6.58 -5.34
CA THR A 145 -42.14 6.49 -4.36
C THR A 145 -43.42 5.94 -5.00
N PRO A 146 -44.09 4.93 -4.43
CA PRO A 146 -45.48 4.67 -4.77
C PRO A 146 -46.38 5.67 -4.02
N ASP A 147 -46.87 6.66 -4.77
CA ASP A 147 -48.06 7.45 -4.41
C ASP A 147 -49.32 6.60 -4.60
N ARG A 148 -50.34 6.92 -3.79
CA ARG A 148 -51.77 6.58 -3.87
C ARG A 148 -52.31 5.32 -3.18
N THR A 149 -52.77 5.57 -1.94
CA THR A 149 -54.16 5.44 -1.45
C THR A 149 -55.13 4.46 -2.14
N LEU A 150 -55.77 3.67 -1.26
CA LEU A 150 -56.98 2.83 -1.41
C LEU A 150 -58.11 3.45 -2.27
N PRO A 151 -58.98 2.59 -2.83
CA PRO A 151 -60.39 2.74 -2.49
C PRO A 151 -61.19 1.43 -2.31
N ARG A 152 -62.10 1.49 -1.33
CA ARG A 152 -63.40 0.81 -1.10
C ARG A 152 -63.55 -0.70 -1.28
#